data_AF-H8IR84-F1
#
_entry.id   AF-H8IR84-F1
#
_cell.length_a   1.000
_cell.length_b   1.000
_cell.length_c   1.000
_cell.angle_alpha   90.00
_cell.angle_beta   90.00
_cell.angle_gamma   90.00
#
_symmetry.space_group_name_H-M   'P 1'
#
loop_
_entity.id
_entity.type
_entity.pdbx_description
1 polymer ?
#
loop_
_entity_poly.entity_id
_entity_poly.type
_entity_poly.pdbx_seq_one_letter_code
_entity_poly.pdbx_strand_id
1 'polypeptide(L)'
;MHCIVCAHKEAFIARLADTCDELGVGDPDELGHQLAVLFEGAVALATTLNNTSPMVYARSAAAILIDESRENGSLSVTTRARL
;
A
#
# COMPACT_ATOMS: atom_id res chain seq x y z
N MET A 1 25.94 -6.21 2.92
CA MET A 1 25.35 -7.18 3.86
C MET A 1 23.85 -6.91 3.89
N HIS A 2 23.04 -7.60 3.07
CA HIS A 2 21.58 -7.48 3.17
C HIS A 2 21.12 -8.35 4.33
N CYS A 3 20.46 -7.74 5.32
CA CYS A 3 19.86 -8.50 6.40
C CYS A 3 18.65 -9.28 5.85
N ILE A 4 18.48 -10.55 6.22
CA ILE A 4 17.38 -11.39 5.70
C ILE A 4 16.02 -10.75 5.99
N VAL A 5 15.88 -10.08 7.14
CA VAL A 5 14.67 -9.34 7.52
C VAL A 5 14.41 -8.17 6.55
N CYS A 6 15.45 -7.46 6.14
CA CYS A 6 15.38 -6.32 5.23
C CYS A 6 14.89 -6.78 3.86
N ALA A 7 15.54 -7.81 3.31
CA ALA A 7 15.17 -8.40 2.02
C ALA A 7 13.73 -8.96 2.04
N HIS A 8 13.30 -9.54 3.16
CA HIS A 8 11.93 -10.01 3.31
C HIS A 8 10.91 -8.86 3.31
N LYS A 9 11.21 -7.75 4.00
CA LYS A 9 10.34 -6.56 4.03
C LYS A 9 10.27 -5.88 2.67
N GLU A 10 11.40 -5.75 1.98
CA GLU A 10 11.47 -5.23 0.61
C GLU A 10 10.66 -6.10 -0.37
N ALA A 11 10.80 -7.43 -0.30
CA ALA A 11 10.03 -8.35 -1.13
C ALA A 11 8.52 -8.30 -0.82
N PHE A 12 8.14 -8.08 0.44
CA PHE A 12 6.76 -7.88 0.82
C PHE A 12 6.18 -6.59 0.20
N ILE A 13 6.92 -5.48 0.27
CA ILE A 13 6.53 -4.20 -0.33
C ILE A 13 6.41 -4.33 -1.86
N ALA A 14 7.39 -4.96 -2.51
CA ALA A 14 7.36 -5.20 -3.95
C ALA A 14 6.10 -5.96 -4.37
N ARG A 15 5.73 -7.01 -3.61
CA ARG A 15 4.51 -7.77 -3.91
C ARG A 15 3.24 -6.95 -3.74
N LEU A 16 3.20 -6.00 -2.79
CA LEU A 16 2.08 -5.08 -2.67
C LEU A 16 2.00 -4.15 -3.88
N ALA A 17 3.13 -3.61 -4.33
CA ALA A 17 3.21 -2.76 -5.53
C ALA A 17 2.78 -3.53 -6.79
N ASP A 18 3.27 -4.76 -6.98
CA ASP A 18 2.86 -5.63 -8.09
C ASP A 18 1.33 -5.84 -8.11
N THR A 19 0.74 -6.09 -6.93
CA THR A 19 -0.72 -6.25 -6.80
C THR A 19 -1.46 -4.95 -7.12
N CYS A 20 -0.88 -3.79 -6.79
CA CYS A 20 -1.47 -2.48 -7.12
C CYS A 20 -1.39 -2.21 -8.63
N ASP A 21 -0.32 -2.61 -9.29
CA ASP A 21 -0.13 -2.45 -10.74
C ASP A 21 -1.18 -3.25 -11.52
N GLU A 22 -1.46 -4.48 -11.09
CA GLU A 22 -2.55 -5.30 -11.64
C GLU A 22 -3.94 -4.62 -11.58
N LEU A 23 -4.14 -3.67 -10.65
CA LEU A 23 -5.38 -2.92 -10.49
C LEU A 23 -5.47 -1.65 -11.34
N GLY A 24 -4.39 -1.29 -12.04
CA GLY A 24 -4.31 -0.12 -12.92
C GLY A 24 -4.33 1.22 -12.17
N VAL A 25 -3.76 1.27 -10.96
CA VAL A 25 -3.65 2.53 -10.19
C VAL A 25 -2.57 3.45 -10.76
N GLY A 26 -2.66 4.75 -10.47
CA GLY A 26 -1.76 5.76 -11.06
C GLY A 26 -0.29 5.67 -10.64
N ASP A 27 -0.03 5.27 -9.39
CA ASP A 27 1.32 5.06 -8.84
C ASP A 27 1.33 3.80 -7.95
N PRO A 28 1.58 2.62 -8.54
CA PRO A 28 1.56 1.35 -7.80
C PRO A 28 2.66 1.24 -6.74
N ASP A 29 3.83 1.82 -6.99
CA ASP A 29 4.97 1.77 -6.07
C ASP A 29 4.68 2.60 -4.82
N GLU A 30 4.17 3.82 -4.98
CA GLU A 30 3.78 4.66 -3.86
C GLU A 30 2.68 4.00 -3.02
N LEU A 31 1.63 3.49 -3.68
CA LEU A 31 0.53 2.82 -2.97
C LEU A 31 1.03 1.57 -2.23
N GLY A 32 1.88 0.75 -2.84
CA GLY A 32 2.48 -0.43 -2.21
C GLY A 32 3.24 -0.08 -0.92
N HIS A 33 4.02 1.00 -0.91
CA HIS A 33 4.72 1.49 0.28
C HIS A 33 3.76 2.01 1.36
N GLN A 34 2.74 2.77 0.99
CA GLN A 34 1.74 3.29 1.92
C GLN A 34 0.98 2.14 2.62
N LEU A 35 0.58 1.12 1.85
CA LEU A 35 -0.07 -0.09 2.39
C LEU A 35 0.85 -0.85 3.35
N ALA A 36 2.14 -0.97 3.03
CA ALA A 36 3.12 -1.61 3.91
C ALA A 36 3.26 -0.85 5.24
N VAL A 37 3.35 0.48 5.20
CA VAL A 37 3.43 1.31 6.42
C VAL A 37 2.20 1.14 7.30
N LEU A 38 1.00 1.15 6.71
CA LEU A 38 -0.25 0.92 7.45
C LEU A 38 -0.28 -0.45 8.11
N PHE A 39 0.12 -1.49 7.37
CA PHE A 39 0.16 -2.86 7.88
C PHE A 39 1.15 -3.00 9.05
N GLU A 40 2.39 -2.56 8.87
CA GLU A 40 3.45 -2.64 9.89
C GLU A 40 3.06 -1.84 11.15
N GLY A 41 2.57 -0.61 10.98
CA GLY A 41 2.12 0.23 12.09
C GLY A 41 0.98 -0.41 12.89
N ALA A 42 0.04 -1.04 12.20
CA ALA A 42 -1.07 -1.70 12.86
C ALA A 42 -0.66 -3.01 13.53
N VAL A 43 0.30 -3.78 12.99
CA VAL A 43 0.88 -4.97 13.67
C VAL A 43 1.58 -4.55 14.96
N ALA A 44 2.35 -3.45 14.92
CA ALA A 44 3.06 -2.91 16.08
C ALA A 44 2.07 -2.43 17.16
N LEU A 45 1.02 -1.71 16.79
CA LEU A 45 -0.02 -1.26 17.71
C LEU A 45 -0.81 -2.43 18.28
N ALA A 46 -1.16 -3.43 17.47
CA ALA A 46 -1.92 -4.58 17.94
C ALA A 46 -1.13 -5.39 18.99
N THR A 47 0.18 -5.50 18.79
CA THR A 47 1.10 -6.13 19.73
C THR A 47 1.21 -5.33 21.04
N THR A 48 1.36 -4.00 20.92
CA THR A 48 1.53 -3.11 22.08
C THR A 48 0.28 -3.00 22.94
N LEU A 49 -0.89 -2.92 22.29
CA LEU A 49 -2.18 -2.76 22.95
C LEU A 49 -2.83 -4.11 23.31
N ASN A 50 -2.23 -5.24 22.89
CA ASN A 50 -2.79 -6.58 22.99
C ASN A 50 -4.25 -6.64 22.48
N ASN A 51 -4.50 -6.01 21.33
CA ASN A 51 -5.82 -5.84 20.74
C ASN A 51 -5.70 -5.83 19.21
N THR A 52 -6.56 -6.55 18.50
CA THR A 52 -6.53 -6.62 17.03
C THR A 52 -7.27 -5.47 16.34
N SER A 53 -7.94 -4.57 17.07
CA SER A 53 -8.65 -3.43 16.49
C SER A 53 -7.82 -2.53 15.56
N PRO A 54 -6.49 -2.31 15.76
CA PRO A 54 -5.68 -1.53 14.82
C PRO A 54 -5.67 -2.10 13.40
N MET A 55 -5.78 -3.43 13.24
CA MET A 55 -5.88 -4.07 11.91
C MET A 55 -7.14 -3.65 11.16
N VAL A 56 -8.25 -3.47 11.87
CA VAL A 56 -9.51 -3.01 11.26
C VAL A 56 -9.37 -1.59 10.74
N TYR A 57 -8.75 -0.70 11.53
CA TYR A 57 -8.51 0.68 11.12
C TYR A 57 -7.54 0.79 9.93
N ALA A 58 -6.45 0.02 9.95
CA ALA A 58 -5.52 -0.03 8.82
C ALA A 58 -6.20 -0.53 7.54
N ARG A 59 -7.07 -1.54 7.64
CA ARG A 59 -7.85 -2.02 6.50
C ARG A 59 -8.79 -0.94 5.95
N SER A 60 -9.49 -0.20 6.82
CA SER A 60 -10.35 0.90 6.39
C SER A 60 -9.57 2.03 5.71
N ALA A 61 -8.41 2.40 6.26
CA ALA A 61 -7.54 3.41 5.65
C ALA A 61 -6.97 2.94 4.30
N ALA A 62 -6.54 1.67 4.21
CA ALA A 62 -6.05 1.08 2.97
C ALA A 62 -7.11 1.09 1.86
N ALA A 63 -8.38 0.80 2.17
CA ALA A 63 -9.46 0.85 1.19
C ALA A 63 -9.62 2.25 0.59
N ILE A 64 -9.55 3.30 1.42
CA ILE A 64 -9.63 4.70 0.97
C ILE A 64 -8.46 5.03 0.03
N LEU A 65 -7.22 4.68 0.40
CA LEU A 65 -6.05 4.93 -0.44
C LEU A 65 -6.12 4.21 -1.79
N ILE A 66 -6.63 2.99 -1.81
CA ILE A 66 -6.84 2.22 -3.05
C ILE A 66 -7.86 2.94 -3.94
N ASP A 67 -9.00 3.34 -3.39
CA ASP A 67 -10.05 4.03 -4.14
C ASP A 67 -9.53 5.37 -4.72
N GLU A 68 -8.87 6.20 -3.91
CA GLU A 68 -8.26 7.46 -4.37
C GLU A 68 -7.20 7.24 -5.46
N SER A 69 -6.36 6.22 -5.31
CA SER A 69 -5.30 5.92 -6.28
C SER A 69 -5.83 5.47 -7.64
N ARG A 70 -7.01 4.84 -7.67
CA ARG A 70 -7.72 4.47 -8.91
C ARG A 70 -8.25 5.71 -9.63
N GLU A 71 -8.81 6.66 -8.88
CA GLU A 71 -9.31 7.93 -9.42
C GLU A 71 -8.17 8.76 -10.03
N ASN A 72 -7.03 8.84 -9.34
CA ASN A 72 -5.83 9.53 -9.81
C ASN A 72 -5.24 8.90 -11.09
N GLY A 73 -5.25 7.56 -11.18
CA GLY A 73 -4.84 6.84 -12.41
C GLY A 73 -5.70 7.19 -13.62
N SER A 74 -7.02 7.30 -13.44
CA SER A 74 -7.97 7.71 -14.49
C SER A 74 -7.69 9.13 -15.02
N LEU A 75 -7.36 10.07 -14.12
CA LEU A 75 -7.01 11.44 -14.46
C LEU A 75 -5.67 11.56 -15.22
N SER A 76 -4.69 10.72 -14.88
CA SER A 76 -3.39 10.64 -15.55
C SER A 76 -3.51 10.16 -17.01
N VAL A 77 -4.29 9.10 -17.25
CA VAL A 77 -4.55 8.57 -18.61
C VAL A 77 -5.28 9.60 -19.48
N THR A 78 -6.29 10.26 -18.93
CA THR A 78 -7.08 11.27 -19.66
C THR A 78 -6.24 12.50 -20.05
N THR A 79 -5.28 12.89 -19.20
CA THR A 79 -4.38 14.03 -19.45
C THR A 79 -3.36 13.72 -20.55
N ARG A 80 -2.85 12.49 -20.63
CA ARG A 80 -1.92 12.05 -21.69
C ARG A 80 -2.57 11.94 -23.07
N ALA A 81 -3.88 11.68 -23.17
CA ALA A 81 -4.59 11.59 -24.44
C ALA A 81 -4.91 12.94 -25.11
N ARG A 82 -4.53 14.07 -24.49
CA ARG A 82 -4.83 15.44 -24.97
C ARG A 82 -3.63 16.20 -25.56
N LEU A 83 -2.45 15.57 -25.64
CA LEU A 83 -1.23 16.10 -26.28
C LEU A 83 -0.88 15.27 -27.52
#